data_AF-A0A956UWV5-F1
#
_entry.id   AF-A0A956UWV5-F1
#
_cell.length_a   1.000
_cell.length_b   1.000
_cell.length_c   1.000
_cell.angle_alpha   90.00
_cell.angle_beta   90.00
_cell.angle_gamma   90.00
#
_symmetry.space_group_name_H-M   'P 1'
#
loop_
_entity.id
_entity.type
_entity.pdbx_description
1 polymer ?
#
loop_
_entity_poly.entity_id
_entity_poly.type
_entity_poly.pdbx_seq_one_letter_code
_entity_poly.pdbx_strand_id
1 'polypeptide(L)' 'MTVASDRVRILRIHEALSVPEAEAKEAMHRFDAEQKAYFEQTYHRHWLSPKLYDLCLTTDHLKPAEASHLVCEAARQR' A
#
# COMPACT_ATOMS: atom_id res chain seq x y z
N MET A 1 -1.41 6.87 4.14
CA MET A 1 -1.26 5.46 3.71
C MET A 1 -1.96 5.27 2.38
N THR A 2 -1.35 4.55 1.43
CA THR A 2 -2.00 4.15 0.18
C THR A 2 -2.17 2.65 0.16
N VAL A 3 -3.35 2.16 -0.19
CA VAL A 3 -3.66 0.73 -0.34
C VAL A 3 -4.22 0.46 -1.73
N ALA A 4 -4.30 -0.81 -2.11
CA ALA A 4 -4.98 -1.28 -3.31
C ALA A 4 -5.35 -2.75 -3.14
N SER A 5 -6.29 -3.25 -3.96
CA SER A 5 -6.56 -4.69 -4.00
C SER A 5 -5.34 -5.50 -4.42
N ASP A 6 -5.31 -6.77 -4.00
CA ASP A 6 -4.28 -7.73 -4.39
C ASP A 6 -4.09 -7.78 -5.90
N ARG A 7 -5.19 -7.78 -6.68
CA ARG A 7 -5.14 -7.78 -8.14
C ARG A 7 -4.29 -6.65 -8.69
N VAL A 8 -4.54 -5.41 -8.24
CA VAL A 8 -3.83 -4.23 -8.74
C VAL A 8 -2.38 -4.22 -8.28
N ARG A 9 -2.12 -4.64 -7.04
CA ARG A 9 -0.76 -4.70 -6.48
C ARG A 9 0.09 -5.76 -7.17
N ILE A 10 -0.46 -6.96 -7.38
CA ILE A 10 0.19 -8.07 -8.11
C ILE A 10 0.56 -7.61 -9.52
N LEU A 11 -0.39 -7.01 -10.26
CA LEU A 11 -0.15 -6.50 -11.61
C LEU A 11 1.00 -5.47 -11.63
N ARG A 12 0.98 -4.50 -10.71
CA ARG A 12 2.04 -3.49 -10.61
C ARG A 12 3.42 -4.10 -10.31
N ILE A 13 3.49 -5.10 -9.43
CA ILE A 13 4.75 -5.79 -9.11
C ILE A 13 5.23 -6.62 -10.31
N HIS A 14 4.32 -7.38 -10.94
CA HIS A 14 4.58 -8.14 -12.16
C HIS A 14 5.20 -7.27 -13.25
N GLU A 15 4.57 -6.12 -13.55
CA GLU A 15 5.02 -5.18 -14.58
C GLU A 15 6.34 -4.49 -14.19
N ALA A 16 6.46 -4.00 -12.96
CA ALA A 16 7.62 -3.23 -12.53
C ALA A 16 8.90 -4.06 -12.42
N LEU A 17 8.78 -5.34 -12.04
CA LEU A 17 9.92 -6.24 -11.83
C LEU A 17 10.08 -7.25 -12.97
N SER A 18 9.14 -7.32 -13.92
CA SER A 18 9.12 -8.30 -15.01
C SER A 18 9.20 -9.75 -14.52
N VAL A 19 8.49 -10.07 -13.44
CA VAL A 19 8.43 -11.41 -12.82
C VAL A 19 7.05 -12.04 -12.97
N PRO A 20 6.88 -13.38 -13.03
CA PRO A 20 5.56 -14.01 -13.16
C PRO A 20 4.55 -13.57 -12.09
N GLU A 21 3.25 -13.52 -12.40
CA GLU A 21 2.20 -13.09 -11.45
C GLU A 21 2.20 -13.90 -10.14
N ALA A 22 2.49 -15.20 -10.21
CA ALA A 22 2.59 -16.06 -9.02
C ALA A 22 3.71 -15.61 -8.09
N GLU A 23 4.88 -15.28 -8.64
CA GLU A 23 6.02 -14.76 -7.88
C GLU A 23 5.72 -13.37 -7.33
N ALA A 24 5.09 -12.50 -8.13
CA ALA A 24 4.64 -11.18 -7.68
C ALA A 24 3.66 -11.27 -6.49
N LYS A 25 2.73 -12.23 -6.53
CA LYS A 25 1.79 -12.51 -5.44
C LYS A 25 2.50 -12.99 -4.18
N GLU A 26 3.42 -13.94 -4.30
CA GLU A 26 4.19 -14.43 -3.16
C GLU A 26 5.04 -13.32 -2.54
N ALA A 27 5.71 -12.51 -3.36
CA ALA A 27 6.49 -11.36 -2.91
C ALA A 27 5.61 -10.34 -2.17
N MET A 28 4.43 -10.03 -2.69
CA MET A 28 3.47 -9.12 -2.06
C MET A 28 3.02 -9.63 -0.69
N HIS A 29 2.58 -10.89 -0.59
CA HIS A 29 2.12 -11.45 0.68
C HIS A 29 3.24 -11.58 1.71
N ARG A 30 4.46 -11.92 1.27
CA ARG A 30 5.64 -11.97 2.15
C ARG A 30 5.93 -10.59 2.74
N PHE A 31 5.98 -9.56 1.89
CA PHE A 31 6.17 -8.18 2.34
C PHE A 31 5.08 -7.75 3.33
N ASP A 32 3.82 -8.06 3.04
CA ASP A 32 2.70 -7.72 3.94
C ASP A 32 2.79 -8.42 5.30
N ALA A 33 3.20 -9.68 5.32
CA ALA A 33 3.39 -10.43 6.55
C ALA A 33 4.55 -9.87 7.39
N GLU A 34 5.67 -9.54 6.76
CA GLU A 34 6.84 -8.95 7.42
C GLU A 34 6.48 -7.61 8.07
N GLN A 35 5.77 -6.75 7.35
CA GLN A 35 5.39 -5.45 7.87
C GLN A 35 4.33 -5.55 8.97
N LYS A 36 3.33 -6.43 8.82
CA LYS A 36 2.38 -6.71 9.90
C LYS A 36 3.12 -7.14 11.16
N ALA A 37 4.03 -8.10 11.06
CA ALA A 37 4.81 -8.59 12.19
C ALA A 37 5.64 -7.48 12.84
N TYR A 38 6.32 -6.66 12.04
CA TYR A 38 7.11 -5.54 12.54
C TYR A 38 6.28 -4.55 13.36
N PHE A 39 5.12 -4.14 12.84
CA PHE A 39 4.24 -3.17 13.52
C PHE A 39 3.59 -3.75 14.78
N GLU A 40 3.18 -5.02 14.74
CA GLU A 40 2.60 -5.70 15.91
C GLU A 40 3.63 -5.87 17.04
N GLN A 41 4.86 -6.27 16.70
CA GLN A 41 5.93 -6.49 17.68
C GLN A 41 6.49 -5.18 18.24
N THR A 42 6.67 -4.16 17.39
CA THR A 42 7.36 -2.93 17.77
C THR A 42 6.42 -1.87 18.35
N TYR A 43 5.22 -1.75 17.77
CA TYR A 43 4.29 -0.68 18.11
C TYR A 43 3.01 -1.19 18.79
N HIS A 44 2.78 -2.51 18.82
CA HIS A 44 1.53 -3.12 19.28
C HIS A 44 0.30 -2.58 18.55
N ARG A 45 0.46 -2.26 17.26
CA ARG A 45 -0.62 -1.73 16.42
C ARG A 45 -0.70 -2.50 15.11
N HIS A 46 -1.91 -2.62 14.58
CA HIS A 46 -2.11 -3.12 13.23
C HIS A 46 -1.66 -2.07 12.21
N TRP A 47 -0.70 -2.42 11.35
CA TRP A 47 -0.08 -1.49 10.40
C TRP A 47 -1.07 -0.79 9.45
N LEU A 48 -2.14 -1.46 9.02
CA LEU A 48 -3.19 -0.85 8.18
C LEU A 48 -4.30 -0.18 8.98
N SER A 49 -4.14 0.02 10.29
CA SER A 49 -5.13 0.74 11.07
C SER A 49 -5.22 2.18 10.55
N PRO A 50 -6.40 2.66 10.12
CA PRO A 50 -6.57 4.03 9.62
C PRO A 50 -6.29 5.06 10.71
N LYS A 51 -6.34 4.67 11.99
CA LYS A 51 -6.00 5.55 13.13
C LYS A 51 -4.52 5.94 13.20
N LEU A 52 -3.67 5.36 12.36
CA LEU A 52 -2.23 5.68 12.31
C LEU A 52 -1.89 6.76 11.27
N TYR A 53 -2.86 7.17 10.45
CA TYR A 53 -2.62 8.04 9.31
C TYR A 53 -3.66 9.15 9.26
N ASP A 54 -3.24 10.36 8.91
CA ASP A 54 -4.17 11.48 8.68
C ASP A 54 -5.00 11.28 7.40
N LEU A 55 -4.47 10.52 6.44
CA LEU A 55 -5.13 10.20 5.17
C LEU A 55 -4.84 8.76 4.72
N CYS A 56 -5.89 8.05 4.32
CA CYS A 56 -5.83 6.73 3.68
C CYS A 56 -6.46 6.80 2.29
N LEU A 57 -5.75 6.35 1.25
CA LEU A 57 -6.22 6.35 -0.13
C LEU A 57 -6.20 4.94 -0.72
N THR A 58 -7.30 4.55 -1.36
CA THR A 58 -7.36 3.34 -2.20
C THR A 58 -7.00 3.70 -3.64
N THR A 59 -6.04 2.99 -4.21
CA THR A 59 -5.44 3.31 -5.52
C THR A 59 -5.82 2.34 -6.63
N ASP A 60 -6.89 1.56 -6.45
CA ASP A 60 -7.45 0.69 -7.49
C ASP A 60 -7.88 1.45 -8.75
N HIS A 61 -8.36 2.68 -8.57
CA HIS A 61 -8.90 3.52 -9.64
C HIS A 61 -8.16 4.86 -9.80
N LEU A 62 -7.09 5.07 -9.03
CA LEU A 62 -6.29 6.28 -9.09
C LEU A 62 -4.94 5.98 -9.73
N LYS A 63 -4.56 6.79 -10.72
CA LYS A 63 -3.18 6.85 -11.20
C LYS A 63 -2.30 7.45 -10.11
N PRO A 64 -0.99 7.14 -10.10
CA PRO A 64 -0.06 7.70 -9.11
C PRO A 64 -0.10 9.23 -9.01
N ALA A 65 -0.24 9.93 -10.14
CA ALA A 65 -0.32 11.40 -10.17
C ALA A 65 -1.60 11.96 -9.53
N GLU A 66 -2.71 11.24 -9.62
CA GLU A 66 -3.99 11.66 -9.01
C GLU A 66 -3.94 11.43 -7.50
N ALA A 67 -3.42 10.27 -7.08
CA ALA A 67 -3.23 9.96 -5.66
C ALA A 67 -2.25 10.95 -4.99
N SER A 68 -1.15 11.30 -5.66
CA SER A 68 -0.19 12.28 -5.11
C SER A 68 -0.80 13.67 -5.00
N HIS A 69 -1.59 14.10 -5.99
CA HIS A 69 -2.31 15.36 -5.94
C HIS A 69 -3.24 15.44 -4.71
N LEU A 70 -4.03 14.39 -4.45
CA LEU A 70 -4.91 14.34 -3.28
C LEU A 70 -4.14 14.43 -1.95
N VAL A 71 -2.98 13.78 -1.85
CA VAL A 71 -2.12 13.90 -0.66
C VAL A 71 -1.63 15.33 -0.49
N CYS A 72 -1.19 15.99 -1.57
CA CYS A 72 -0.74 17.39 -1.51
C CYS A 72 -1.87 18.35 -1.10
N GLU A 73 -3.08 18.17 -1.62
CA GLU A 73 -4.23 19.00 -1.26
C GLU A 73 -4.62 18.80 0.22
N ALA A 74 -4.67 17.56 0.70
CA ALA A 74 -4.95 17.28 2.11
C ALA A 74 -3.89 17.90 3.04
N ALA A 75 -2.61 17.88 2.64
CA ALA A 75 -1.52 18.46 3.42
C ALA A 75 -1.59 19.99 3.53
N ARG A 76 -2.16 20.68 2.53
CA ARG A 76 -2.31 22.15 2.54
C ARG A 76 -3.42 22.65 3.46
N GLN A 77 -4.39 21.81 3.78
CA GLN A 77 -5.53 22.17 4.63
C GLN A 77 -5.24 21.99 6.13
N ARG A 78 -4.00 21.64 6.48
CA ARG A 78 -3.56 21.38 7.85
C ARG A 78 -3.00 22.63 8.53
#